data_AF-A0A9D6YZN0-F1
#
_entry.id   AF-A0A9D6YZN0-F1
#
_cell.length_a   1.000
_cell.length_b   1.000
_cell.length_c   1.000
_cell.angle_alpha   90.00
_cell.angle_beta   90.00
_cell.angle_gamma   90.00
#
_symmetry.space_group_name_H-M   'P 1'
#
loop_
_entity.id
_entity.type
_entity.pdbx_description
1 polymer ?
#
loop_
_entity_poly.entity_id
_entity_poly.type
_entity_poly.pdbx_seq_one_letter_code
_entity_poly.pdbx_strand_id
1 'polypeptide(L)'
;SIGLLVGGIGVMNIMLVSVTERTKEIGIRKAIGARKVDIVIQFLTEAVVLTFAGGLLGMGLGWAISRIAAMAFPSLPTSVPVWAAAMGIAVSVGVGLFFGLWPASKAARLDPVDALRYE
;
A
#
# COMPACT_ATOMS: atom_id res chain seq x y z
N SER A 1 -8.73 -14.43 -4.77
CA SER A 1 -9.58 -13.54 -3.95
C SER A 1 -9.11 -13.44 -2.51
N ILE A 2 -8.97 -14.56 -1.79
CA ILE A 2 -8.54 -14.57 -0.37
C ILE A 2 -7.14 -13.95 -0.17
N GLY A 3 -6.16 -14.30 -1.02
CA GLY A 3 -4.81 -13.73 -0.92
C GLY A 3 -4.76 -12.21 -1.08
N LEU A 4 -5.61 -11.63 -1.94
CA LEU A 4 -5.71 -10.17 -2.09
C LEU A 4 -6.30 -9.51 -0.86
N LEU A 5 -7.31 -10.14 -0.23
CA LEU A 5 -7.89 -9.65 1.02
C LEU A 5 -6.88 -9.69 2.17
N VAL A 6 -6.18 -10.82 2.35
CA VAL A 6 -5.17 -10.97 3.39
C VAL A 6 -4.01 -9.97 3.17
N GLY A 7 -3.55 -9.82 1.93
CA GLY A 7 -2.54 -8.82 1.57
C GLY A 7 -3.00 -7.38 1.84
N GLY A 8 -4.24 -7.05 1.46
CA GLY A 8 -4.84 -5.74 1.70
C GLY A 8 -4.98 -5.40 3.19
N ILE A 9 -5.40 -6.36 4.01
CA ILE A 9 -5.45 -6.21 5.48
C ILE A 9 -4.04 -5.98 6.05
N GLY A 10 -3.03 -6.68 5.53
CA GLY A 10 -1.63 -6.45 5.90
C GLY A 10 -1.18 -5.01 5.64
N VAL A 11 -1.47 -4.49 4.45
CA VAL A 11 -1.18 -3.08 4.08
C VAL A 11 -1.91 -2.11 5.01
N MET A 12 -3.18 -2.35 5.30
CA MET A 12 -3.96 -1.54 6.24
C MET A 12 -3.32 -1.53 7.63
N ASN A 13 -2.88 -2.69 8.13
CA ASN A 13 -2.28 -2.81 9.45
C ASN A 13 -0.94 -2.07 9.54
N ILE A 14 -0.08 -2.22 8.52
CA ILE A 14 1.19 -1.48 8.44
C ILE A 14 0.91 0.04 8.45
N MET A 15 -0.09 0.49 7.68
CA MET A 15 -0.49 1.90 7.66
C MET A 15 -1.01 2.36 9.02
N LEU A 16 -1.79 1.55 9.74
CA LEU A 16 -2.26 1.91 11.08
C LEU A 16 -1.10 2.06 12.06
N VAL A 17 -0.17 1.12 12.07
CA VAL A 17 1.02 1.17 12.92
C VAL A 17 1.86 2.41 12.58
N SER A 18 2.10 2.67 11.29
CA SER A 18 2.86 3.84 10.85
C SER A 18 2.21 5.16 11.27
N VAL A 19 0.87 5.25 11.19
CA VAL A 19 0.12 6.43 11.68
C VAL A 19 0.30 6.60 13.18
N THR A 20 0.24 5.51 13.95
CA THR A 20 0.43 5.58 15.40
C THR A 20 1.86 5.99 15.78
N GLU A 21 2.88 5.46 15.11
CA GLU A 21 4.29 5.83 15.34
C GLU A 21 4.56 7.30 14.99
N ARG A 22 3.92 7.81 13.94
CA ARG A 22 4.09 9.19 13.45
C ARG A 22 3.03 10.18 13.98
N THR A 23 2.30 9.82 15.04
CA THR A 23 1.22 10.65 15.61
C THR A 23 1.68 12.07 15.91
N LYS A 24 2.85 12.22 16.56
CA LYS A 24 3.42 13.53 16.93
C LYS A 24 3.79 14.38 15.71
N GLU A 25 4.37 13.76 14.67
CA GLU A 25 4.70 14.46 13.41
C GLU A 25 3.44 15.00 12.72
N ILE A 26 2.37 14.21 12.69
CA ILE A 26 1.06 14.62 12.14
C ILE A 26 0.50 15.78 12.95
N GLY A 27 0.59 15.72 14.28
CA GLY A 27 0.20 16.79 15.20
C GLY A 27 0.93 18.10 14.91
N ILE A 28 2.25 18.05 14.74
CA ILE A 28 3.08 19.22 14.39
C ILE A 28 2.65 19.80 13.04
N ARG A 29 2.49 18.97 12.00
CA ARG A 29 2.03 19.42 10.66
C ARG A 29 0.67 20.11 10.74
N LYS A 30 -0.26 19.57 11.53
CA LYS A 30 -1.59 20.18 11.71
C LYS A 30 -1.53 21.48 12.50
N ALA A 31 -0.68 21.58 13.51
CA ALA A 31 -0.50 22.78 14.33
C ALA A 31 0.03 23.97 13.49
N ILE A 32 0.87 23.69 12.49
CA ILE A 32 1.36 24.70 11.53
C ILE A 32 0.39 24.96 10.36
N GLY A 33 -0.81 24.39 10.38
CA GLY A 33 -1.88 24.70 9.42
C GLY A 33 -2.13 23.67 8.30
N ALA A 34 -1.53 22.48 8.34
CA ALA A 34 -1.83 21.43 7.35
C ALA A 34 -3.31 21.02 7.41
N ARG A 35 -3.96 20.93 6.24
CA ARG A 35 -5.36 20.52 6.13
C ARG A 35 -5.46 19.00 6.22
N LYS A 36 -6.65 18.51 6.57
CA LYS A 36 -6.96 17.07 6.61
C LYS A 36 -6.63 16.37 5.29
N VAL A 37 -6.92 17.03 4.17
CA VAL A 37 -6.61 16.54 2.82
C VAL A 37 -5.11 16.35 2.59
N ASP A 38 -4.27 17.25 3.10
CA ASP A 38 -2.82 17.17 2.90
C ASP A 38 -2.25 15.90 3.58
N ILE A 39 -2.74 15.60 4.79
CA ILE A 39 -2.40 14.37 5.53
C ILE A 39 -2.92 13.12 4.81
N VAL A 40 -4.17 13.14 4.34
CA VAL A 40 -4.74 12.00 3.60
C VAL A 40 -3.93 11.71 2.33
N ILE A 41 -3.61 12.73 1.54
CA ILE A 41 -2.85 12.57 0.30
C ILE A 41 -1.45 12.01 0.58
N GLN A 42 -0.78 12.47 1.63
CA GLN A 42 0.53 11.95 2.01
C GLN A 42 0.48 10.44 2.28
N PHE A 43 -0.41 10.00 3.18
CA PHE A 43 -0.51 8.59 3.54
C PHE A 43 -1.01 7.72 2.39
N LEU A 44 -1.96 8.22 1.58
CA LEU A 44 -2.39 7.52 0.37
C LEU A 44 -1.25 7.38 -0.64
N THR A 45 -0.41 8.40 -0.79
CA THR A 45 0.76 8.34 -1.67
C THR A 45 1.76 7.29 -1.16
N GLU A 46 2.03 7.25 0.14
CA GLU A 46 2.87 6.19 0.75
C GLU A 46 2.28 4.80 0.47
N ALA A 47 0.97 4.61 0.65
CA ALA A 47 0.30 3.34 0.36
C ALA A 47 0.39 2.93 -1.12
N VAL A 48 0.18 3.87 -2.03
CA VAL A 48 0.29 3.63 -3.48
C VAL A 48 1.72 3.28 -3.85
N VAL A 49 2.72 4.00 -3.34
CA VAL A 49 4.13 3.72 -3.62
C VAL A 49 4.51 2.34 -3.09
N LEU A 50 4.11 1.98 -1.87
CA LEU A 50 4.38 0.67 -1.28
C LEU A 50 3.73 -0.47 -2.08
N THR A 51 2.45 -0.33 -2.42
CA THR A 51 1.71 -1.37 -3.18
C THR A 51 2.13 -1.45 -4.64
N PHE A 52 2.52 -0.33 -5.25
CA PHE A 52 3.10 -0.32 -6.60
C PHE A 52 4.47 -1.00 -6.62
N ALA A 53 5.38 -0.64 -5.71
CA ALA A 53 6.68 -1.26 -5.58
C ALA A 53 6.56 -2.77 -5.27
N GLY A 54 5.70 -3.14 -4.33
CA GLY A 54 5.39 -4.54 -4.04
C GLY A 54 4.80 -5.28 -5.24
N GLY A 55 3.93 -4.62 -6.02
CA GLY A 55 3.36 -5.17 -7.25
C GLY A 55 4.41 -5.43 -8.33
N LEU A 56 5.35 -4.50 -8.54
CA LEU A 56 6.47 -4.67 -9.47
C LEU A 56 7.40 -5.81 -9.03
N LEU A 57 7.75 -5.86 -7.75
CA LEU A 57 8.57 -6.94 -7.20
C LEU A 57 7.87 -8.30 -7.31
N GLY A 58 6.59 -8.36 -6.97
CA GLY A 58 5.79 -9.57 -7.11
C GLY A 58 5.67 -10.03 -8.56
N MET A 59 5.53 -9.10 -9.51
CA MET A 59 5.54 -9.42 -10.94
C MET A 59 6.90 -9.97 -11.40
N GLY A 60 8.00 -9.33 -10.99
CA GLY A 60 9.35 -9.79 -11.31
C GLY A 60 9.61 -11.20 -10.78
N LEU A 61 9.22 -11.47 -9.53
CA LEU A 61 9.32 -12.79 -8.92
C LEU A 61 8.43 -13.82 -9.62
N GLY A 62 7.18 -13.46 -9.93
CA GLY A 62 6.26 -14.33 -10.66
C GLY A 62 6.78 -14.69 -12.04
N TRP A 63 7.40 -13.74 -12.75
CA TRP A 63 8.03 -13.99 -14.05
C TRP A 63 9.25 -14.91 -13.93
N ALA A 64 10.11 -14.69 -12.94
CA ALA A 64 11.27 -15.55 -12.67
C ALA A 64 10.84 -17.00 -12.37
N ILE A 65 9.84 -17.18 -11.49
CA ILE A 65 9.28 -18.49 -11.16
C ILE A 65 8.69 -19.14 -12.41
N SER A 66 7.94 -18.39 -13.22
CA SER A 66 7.37 -18.89 -14.48
C SER A 66 8.46 -19.38 -15.44
N ARG A 67 9.60 -18.68 -15.54
CA ARG A 67 10.72 -19.09 -16.39
C ARG A 67 11.41 -20.35 -15.89
N ILE A 68 11.61 -20.47 -14.58
CA ILE A 68 12.20 -21.67 -13.96
C ILE A 68 11.27 -22.88 -14.15
N ALA A 69 9.97 -22.69 -13.94
CA ALA A 69 8.96 -23.73 -14.15
C ALA A 69 8.91 -24.19 -15.62
N ALA A 70 9.05 -23.27 -16.57
CA ALA A 70 9.12 -23.60 -18.00
C ALA A 70 10.32 -24.50 -18.35
N MET A 71 11.47 -24.30 -17.70
CA MET A 71 12.66 -25.16 -17.88
C MET A 71 12.46 -26.56 -17.29
N ALA A 72 11.78 -26.65 -16.14
CA ALA A 72 11.48 -27.92 -15.49
C ALA A 72 10.36 -28.71 -16.19
N PHE A 73 9.39 -28.02 -16.79
CA PHE A 73 8.22 -28.61 -17.43
C PHE A 73 7.93 -27.98 -18.81
N PRO A 74 8.57 -28.50 -19.88
CA PRO A 74 8.48 -27.91 -21.23
C PRO A 74 7.08 -27.91 -21.86
N SER A 75 6.16 -28.74 -21.35
CA SER A 75 4.79 -28.87 -21.85
C SER A 75 3.82 -27.83 -21.28
N LEU A 76 4.22 -27.04 -20.28
CA LEU A 76 3.36 -26.00 -19.72
C LEU A 76 3.48 -24.67 -20.50
N PRO A 77 2.38 -24.17 -21.09
CA PRO A 77 2.37 -22.87 -21.73
C PRO A 77 2.50 -21.77 -20.67
N THR A 78 3.71 -21.24 -20.51
CA THR A 78 4.10 -20.25 -19.50
C THR A 78 4.32 -18.88 -20.17
N SER A 79 3.31 -18.38 -20.87
CA SER A 79 3.32 -17.03 -21.43
C SER A 79 2.54 -16.08 -20.52
N VAL A 80 3.20 -15.07 -19.94
CA VAL A 80 2.54 -13.99 -19.20
C VAL A 80 2.20 -12.87 -20.17
N PRO A 81 0.92 -12.64 -20.51
CA PRO A 81 0.57 -11.59 -21.44
C PRO A 81 0.65 -10.20 -20.78
N VAL A 82 1.02 -9.19 -21.57
CA VAL A 82 1.24 -7.81 -21.08
C VAL A 82 -0.01 -7.21 -20.43
N TRP A 83 -1.21 -7.55 -20.92
CA TRP A 83 -2.46 -7.09 -20.32
C TRP A 83 -2.66 -7.62 -18.90
N ALA A 84 -2.26 -8.87 -18.63
CA ALA A 84 -2.39 -9.47 -17.30
C ALA A 84 -1.41 -8.82 -16.32
N ALA A 85 -0.22 -8.45 -16.80
CA ALA A 85 0.73 -7.66 -16.04
C ALA A 85 0.16 -6.28 -15.69
N ALA A 86 -0.37 -5.54 -16.67
CA ALA A 86 -1.00 -4.24 -16.45
C ALA A 86 -2.18 -4.33 -15.46
N MET A 87 -3.03 -5.35 -15.59
CA MET A 87 -4.11 -5.63 -14.64
C MET A 87 -3.59 -5.93 -13.23
N GLY A 88 -2.53 -6.71 -13.08
CA GLY A 88 -1.94 -7.02 -11.77
C GLY A 88 -1.46 -5.76 -11.05
N ILE A 89 -0.80 -4.85 -11.76
CA ILE A 89 -0.35 -3.56 -11.21
C ILE A 89 -1.56 -2.69 -10.84
N ALA A 90 -2.56 -2.58 -11.72
CA ALA A 90 -3.76 -1.80 -11.47
C ALA A 90 -4.51 -2.31 -10.21
N VAL A 91 -4.61 -3.63 -10.05
CA VAL A 91 -5.21 -4.25 -8.86
C VAL A 91 -4.38 -3.96 -7.61
N SER A 92 -3.05 -4.05 -7.68
CA SER A 92 -2.17 -3.74 -6.54
C SER A 92 -2.35 -2.30 -6.03
N VAL A 93 -2.34 -1.33 -6.96
CA VAL A 93 -2.58 0.09 -6.64
C VAL A 93 -3.99 0.30 -6.09
N GLY A 94 -5.00 -0.34 -6.69
CA GLY A 94 -6.38 -0.27 -6.22
C GLY A 94 -6.55 -0.80 -4.79
N VAL A 95 -5.86 -1.90 -4.45
CA VAL A 95 -5.82 -2.44 -3.07
C VAL A 95 -5.16 -1.44 -2.12
N GLY A 96 -4.03 -0.83 -2.52
CA GLY A 96 -3.37 0.20 -1.72
C GLY A 96 -4.24 1.41 -1.43
N LEU A 97 -4.96 1.91 -2.44
CA LEU A 97 -5.91 3.00 -2.28
C LEU A 97 -7.08 2.62 -1.36
N PHE A 98 -7.70 1.46 -1.59
CA PHE A 98 -8.86 1.03 -0.82
C PHE A 98 -8.55 0.82 0.66
N PHE A 99 -7.52 0.02 0.95
CA PHE A 99 -7.13 -0.31 2.32
C PHE A 99 -6.36 0.82 3.01
N GLY A 100 -5.73 1.73 2.26
CA GLY A 100 -5.03 2.90 2.79
C GLY A 100 -5.94 4.08 3.13
N LEU A 101 -7.14 4.17 2.56
CA LEU A 101 -8.04 5.32 2.75
C LEU A 101 -8.54 5.46 4.19
N TRP A 102 -8.95 4.36 4.81
CA TRP A 102 -9.42 4.37 6.19
C TRP A 102 -8.35 4.83 7.20
N PRO A 103 -7.13 4.22 7.24
CA PRO A 103 -6.08 4.69 8.15
C PRO A 103 -5.63 6.12 7.83
N ALA A 104 -5.53 6.52 6.56
CA ALA A 104 -5.19 7.89 6.18
C ALA A 104 -6.25 8.90 6.68
N SER A 105 -7.53 8.56 6.58
CA SER A 105 -8.61 9.40 7.11
C SER A 105 -8.59 9.46 8.63
N LYS A 106 -8.25 8.35 9.30
CA LYS A 106 -8.05 8.31 10.76
C LYS A 106 -6.90 9.23 11.19
N ALA A 107 -5.77 9.18 10.50
CA ALA A 107 -4.61 10.04 10.74
C ALA A 107 -4.96 11.53 10.62
N ALA A 108 -5.68 11.91 9.56
CA ALA A 108 -6.06 13.31 9.32
C ALA A 108 -7.02 13.89 10.38
N ARG A 109 -7.75 13.03 11.10
CA ARG A 109 -8.72 13.40 12.14
C ARG A 109 -8.11 13.55 13.53
N LEU A 110 -6.84 13.18 13.74
CA LEU A 110 -6.13 13.36 15.03
C LEU A 110 -6.15 14.82 15.48
N ASP A 111 -6.52 15.10 16.72
CA ASP A 111 -6.45 16.47 17.25
C ASP A 111 -4.98 16.85 17.49
N PRO A 112 -4.49 17.99 16.95
CA PRO A 112 -3.11 18.42 17.17
C PRO A 112 -2.77 18.62 18.66
N VAL A 113 -3.72 19.01 19.50
CA VAL A 113 -3.48 19.17 20.95
C VAL A 113 -3.22 17.82 21.60
N ASP A 114 -4.03 16.81 21.30
CA ASP A 114 -3.86 15.45 21.83
C ASP A 114 -2.61 14.78 21.26
N ALA A 115 -2.31 14.98 19.97
CA ALA A 115 -1.14 14.43 19.31
C ALA A 115 0.19 14.97 19.85
N LEU A 116 0.19 16.19 20.40
CA LEU A 116 1.37 16.82 21.03
C LEU A 116 1.51 16.51 22.52
N ARG A 117 0.40 16.15 23.19
CA ARG A 117 0.38 15.70 24.59
C ARG A 117 0.73 14.22 24.75
N TYR A 118 0.78 13.47 23.65
CA TYR A 118 1.27 12.11 23.63
C TYR A 118 2.78 12.09 23.98
N GLU A 119 3.12 11.49 25.12
CA GLU A 119 4.47 10.99 25.40
C GLU A 119 4.73 9.71 24.59
#